data_AF-A0A1G3KQ70-F1
#
_entry.id   AF-A0A1G3KQ70-F1
#
_cell.length_a   1.000
_cell.length_b   1.000
_cell.length_c   1.000
_cell.angle_alpha   90.00
_cell.angle_beta   90.00
_cell.angle_gamma   90.00
#
_symmetry.space_group_name_H-M   'P 1'
#
loop_
_entity.id
_entity.type
_entity.pdbx_description
1 polymer ?
#
loop_
_entity_poly.entity_id
_entity_poly.type
_entity_poly.pdbx_seq_one_letter_code
_entity_poly.pdbx_strand_id
1 'polypeptide(L)'
;MVDDSELRRRLALLRDKIEAGEVKFAPHLADDMSLSLEAVKYSPDGEIDLSTVDSRVRSLALGVAMMKQRSDIKDATSLREIQKAYFDRIEHMFGDLFRLMKERDSHPQAVAWAVSRDSKSVSENYKYIPQFVEDLTDFWQTLSEGAKYHLQDLTGSKGVFGGDLFPSYTKNIASTSGLYLDTIVLTDPFMNCRRLFSLWDKQEAVRMFIKHGLNVLQYKDLATADFSPPIVAILPFDSSHDEESDEMLVDASLPDFFQHLELLFGRKFASFEEAGEFAARLDTPEKAVAEIINRERLLFDVEWTEPLPDQIKKAISDNGDIAGGQHPGIYILNQSFGRMRQANDILGKSRNLGGVPLLDAPTSWQYLNWKMEYSATRFGHELLPLHMSRGLQSLGSTEFQWLGDIPPDALIEMRRQGALDEIRATLSSGVEEIAKVKPENFFRTADKIGENLEEAFAKHQEKIQELRKKKWTFLGKDIGTWLVVGSIEVGAAFSGLPVVGAAAFAADQLLDAPKLKDLPGKAKSVFKEAKDIQKTPMGLLFRHKK
;
A
#
# COMPACT_ATOMS: atom_id res chain seq x y z
N MET A 1 25.29 28.48 8.52
CA MET A 1 25.02 29.46 9.58
C MET A 1 23.58 29.89 9.45
N VAL A 2 22.78 29.79 10.52
CA VAL A 2 21.39 30.29 10.50
C VAL A 2 21.46 31.82 10.53
N ASP A 3 20.67 32.48 9.70
CA ASP A 3 20.48 33.93 9.75
C ASP A 3 19.94 34.34 11.13
N ASP A 4 20.56 35.34 11.76
CA ASP A 4 20.15 35.86 13.08
C ASP A 4 18.69 36.34 13.06
N SER A 5 18.19 36.82 11.91
CA SER A 5 16.80 37.22 11.74
C SER A 5 15.84 36.03 11.86
N GLU A 6 16.20 34.90 11.23
CA GLU A 6 15.42 33.67 11.26
C GLU A 6 15.44 33.04 12.65
N LEU A 7 16.57 33.11 13.37
CA LEU A 7 16.63 32.63 14.74
C LEU A 7 15.72 33.45 15.67
N ARG A 8 15.73 34.79 15.56
CA ARG A 8 14.82 35.65 16.33
C ARG A 8 13.35 35.35 16.03
N ARG A 9 12.99 35.13 14.76
CA ARG A 9 11.64 34.71 14.36
C ARG A 9 11.20 33.41 15.04
N ARG A 10 12.07 32.39 15.06
CA ARG A 10 11.79 31.09 15.72
C ARG A 10 11.61 31.24 17.22
N LEU A 11 12.42 32.09 17.86
CA LEU A 11 12.34 32.34 19.30
C LEU A 11 11.05 33.09 19.67
N ALA A 12 10.62 34.05 18.86
CA ALA A 12 9.32 34.71 19.04
C ALA A 12 8.16 33.69 18.94
N LEU A 13 8.19 32.82 17.92
CA LEU A 13 7.21 31.75 17.78
C LEU A 13 7.20 30.79 18.99
N LEU A 14 8.38 30.41 19.49
CA LEU A 14 8.50 29.57 20.68
C LEU A 14 7.83 30.22 21.89
N ARG A 15 8.09 31.50 22.14
CA ARG A 15 7.46 32.25 23.23
C ARG A 15 5.94 32.22 23.10
N ASP A 16 5.40 32.58 21.94
CA ASP A 16 3.96 32.62 21.71
C ASP A 16 3.30 31.25 21.94
N LYS A 17 3.98 30.16 21.56
CA LYS A 17 3.50 28.78 21.77
C LYS A 17 3.58 28.30 23.23
N ILE A 18 4.57 28.77 23.99
CA ILE A 18 4.66 28.54 25.43
C ILE A 18 3.54 29.30 26.15
N GLU A 19 3.32 30.58 25.82
CA GLU A 19 2.26 31.41 26.41
C GLU A 19 0.86 30.84 26.12
N ALA A 20 0.67 30.25 24.94
CA ALA A 20 -0.56 29.52 24.58
C ALA A 20 -0.72 28.15 25.28
N GLY A 21 0.28 27.67 26.02
CA GLY A 21 0.27 26.37 26.69
C GLY A 21 0.39 25.16 25.75
N GLU A 22 0.84 25.38 24.50
CA GLU A 22 1.00 24.33 23.49
C GLU A 22 2.32 23.56 23.64
N VAL A 23 3.31 24.14 24.34
CA VAL A 23 4.57 23.48 24.66
C VAL A 23 4.51 22.94 26.10
N LYS A 24 4.70 21.63 26.25
CA LYS A 24 4.71 20.95 27.55
C LYS A 24 6.03 20.25 27.78
N PHE A 25 6.60 20.45 28.97
CA PHE A 25 7.84 19.80 29.38
C PHE A 25 7.54 18.58 30.24
N ALA A 26 8.30 17.51 30.03
CA ALA A 26 8.26 16.37 30.95
C ALA A 26 8.73 16.83 32.34
N PRO A 27 8.17 16.31 33.45
CA PRO A 27 8.47 16.81 34.79
C PRO A 27 9.96 16.84 35.13
N HIS A 28 10.73 15.86 34.67
CA HIS A 28 12.17 15.75 34.91
C HIS A 28 13.04 16.72 34.08
N LEU A 29 12.46 17.47 33.13
CA LEU A 29 13.14 18.47 32.30
C LEU A 29 12.63 19.90 32.56
N ALA A 30 11.54 20.04 33.31
CA ALA A 30 10.79 21.30 33.42
C ALA A 30 11.61 22.40 34.12
N ASP A 31 12.30 22.08 35.21
CA ASP A 31 13.07 23.06 35.99
C ASP A 31 14.26 23.61 35.18
N ASP A 32 15.06 22.71 34.61
CA ASP A 32 16.20 23.08 33.76
C ASP A 32 15.75 23.89 32.53
N MET A 33 14.57 23.59 31.98
CA MET A 33 14.04 24.35 30.86
C MET A 33 13.48 25.71 31.24
N SER A 34 12.83 25.80 32.38
CA SER A 34 12.37 27.09 32.91
C SER A 34 13.54 28.04 33.12
N LEU A 35 14.63 27.56 33.75
CA LEU A 35 15.85 28.36 33.94
C LEU A 35 16.45 28.87 32.64
N SER A 36 16.46 28.04 31.59
CA SER A 36 17.03 28.43 30.30
C SER A 36 16.15 29.45 29.56
N LEU A 37 14.83 29.32 29.67
CA LEU A 37 13.87 30.26 29.09
C LEU A 37 13.89 31.61 29.82
N GLU A 38 13.98 31.61 31.16
CA GLU A 38 14.09 32.82 31.99
C GLU A 38 15.40 33.58 31.75
N ALA A 39 16.46 32.89 31.30
CA ALA A 39 17.74 33.51 30.99
C ALA A 39 17.72 34.34 29.69
N VAL A 40 16.71 34.16 28.83
CA VAL A 40 16.58 34.89 27.56
C VAL A 40 16.25 36.36 27.82
N LYS A 41 17.10 37.27 27.32
CA LYS A 41 16.94 38.72 27.49
C LYS A 41 16.64 39.42 26.17
N TYR A 42 16.18 40.66 26.30
CA TYR A 42 15.93 41.56 25.18
C TYR A 42 16.99 42.67 25.15
N SER A 43 17.41 43.02 23.96
CA SER A 43 18.30 44.15 23.67
C SER A 43 17.53 45.48 23.75
N PRO A 44 18.21 46.64 23.80
CA PRO A 44 17.56 47.95 23.90
C PRO A 44 16.65 48.31 22.72
N ASP A 45 16.83 47.66 21.57
CA ASP A 45 15.99 47.75 20.37
C ASP A 45 14.69 46.94 20.46
N GLY A 46 14.50 46.16 21.54
CA GLY A 46 13.33 45.31 21.75
C GLY A 46 13.45 43.91 21.14
N GLU A 47 14.56 43.61 20.46
CA GLU A 47 14.82 42.29 19.88
C GLU A 47 15.45 41.33 20.90
N ILE A 48 15.34 40.03 20.66
CA ILE A 48 15.98 39.04 21.54
C ILE A 48 17.50 39.13 21.42
N ASP A 49 18.19 39.23 22.57
CA ASP A 49 19.65 39.14 22.66
C ASP A 49 20.10 37.69 22.51
N LEU A 50 20.53 37.35 21.29
CA LEU A 50 20.94 36.00 20.93
C LEU A 50 22.11 35.46 21.77
N SER A 51 22.93 36.34 22.39
CA SER A 51 24.03 35.92 23.27
C SER A 51 23.54 35.29 24.59
N THR A 52 22.29 35.55 24.96
CA THR A 52 21.64 35.02 26.17
C THR A 52 20.86 33.72 25.93
N VAL A 53 20.71 33.32 24.66
CA VAL A 53 19.93 32.14 24.26
C VAL A 53 20.83 30.93 24.15
N ASP A 54 20.66 29.97 25.06
CA ASP A 54 21.42 28.72 25.07
C ASP A 54 21.01 27.75 23.95
N SER A 55 21.80 26.69 23.78
CA SER A 55 21.59 25.68 22.73
C SER A 55 20.28 24.91 22.87
N ARG A 56 19.76 24.77 24.08
CA ARG A 56 18.52 24.03 24.37
C ARG A 56 17.32 24.85 23.88
N VAL A 57 17.27 26.14 24.21
CA VAL A 57 16.22 27.06 23.74
C VAL A 57 16.27 27.20 22.22
N ARG A 58 17.47 27.31 21.62
CA ARG A 58 17.63 27.33 20.15
C ARG A 58 17.08 26.06 19.49
N SER A 59 17.39 24.89 20.05
CA SER A 59 16.91 23.60 19.53
C SER A 59 15.40 23.45 19.68
N LEU A 60 14.85 23.88 20.82
CA LEU A 60 13.40 23.89 21.05
C LEU A 60 12.68 24.83 20.08
N ALA A 61 13.22 26.02 19.85
CA ALA A 61 12.68 26.99 18.90
C ALA A 61 12.68 26.45 17.45
N LEU A 62 13.75 25.75 17.07
CA LEU A 62 13.81 25.04 15.79
C LEU A 62 12.70 23.97 15.71
N GLY A 63 12.55 23.13 16.74
CA GLY A 63 11.52 22.09 16.78
C GLY A 63 10.10 22.66 16.66
N VAL A 64 9.80 23.72 17.42
CA VAL A 64 8.49 24.41 17.35
C VAL A 64 8.24 25.02 15.97
N ALA A 65 9.27 25.64 15.37
CA ALA A 65 9.16 26.18 14.01
C ALA A 65 8.89 25.11 12.96
N MET A 66 9.57 23.96 13.06
CA MET A 66 9.31 22.80 12.18
C MET A 66 7.90 22.25 12.36
N MET A 67 7.40 22.15 13.59
CA MET A 67 6.02 21.70 13.85
C MET A 67 4.98 22.69 13.30
N LYS A 68 5.20 24.00 13.46
CA LYS A 68 4.32 25.03 12.89
C LYS A 68 4.33 24.99 11.37
N GLN A 69 5.50 24.92 10.75
CA GLN A 69 5.65 24.80 9.30
C GLN A 69 4.91 23.55 8.77
N ARG A 70 5.07 22.42 9.45
CA ARG A 70 4.36 21.18 9.12
C ARG A 70 2.83 21.36 9.18
N SER A 71 2.32 22.04 10.21
CA SER A 71 0.89 22.36 10.30
C SER A 71 0.44 23.26 9.16
N ASP A 72 1.17 24.36 8.90
CA ASP A 72 0.85 25.34 7.87
C ASP A 72 0.78 24.72 6.47
N ILE A 73 1.73 23.82 6.16
CA ILE A 73 1.75 23.09 4.89
C ILE A 73 0.51 22.19 4.77
N LYS A 74 0.13 21.48 5.84
CA LYS A 74 -1.05 20.61 5.83
C LYS A 74 -2.37 21.39 5.77
N ASP A 75 -2.42 22.56 6.41
CA ASP A 75 -3.58 23.44 6.43
C ASP A 75 -3.76 24.17 5.09
N ALA A 76 -2.68 24.41 4.35
CA ALA A 76 -2.71 25.05 3.03
C ALA A 76 -3.35 24.16 1.95
N THR A 77 -3.18 22.85 2.01
CA THR A 77 -3.79 21.91 1.06
C THR A 77 -4.02 20.55 1.70
N SER A 78 -5.25 20.05 1.59
CA SER A 78 -5.59 18.72 2.13
C SER A 78 -5.00 17.60 1.27
N LEU A 79 -4.71 16.45 1.88
CA LEU A 79 -4.26 15.27 1.14
C LEU A 79 -5.21 14.90 -0.01
N ARG A 80 -6.53 15.00 0.21
CA ARG A 80 -7.54 14.70 -0.81
C ARG A 80 -7.45 15.62 -2.03
N GLU A 81 -7.20 16.91 -1.82
CA GLU A 81 -7.01 17.87 -2.92
C GLU A 81 -5.74 17.55 -3.72
N ILE A 82 -4.64 17.18 -3.04
CA ILE A 82 -3.41 16.72 -3.69
C ILE A 82 -3.69 15.48 -4.54
N GLN A 83 -4.39 14.47 -3.98
CA GLN A 83 -4.72 13.25 -4.70
C GLN A 83 -5.61 13.53 -5.92
N LYS A 84 -6.64 14.37 -5.79
CA LYS A 84 -7.49 14.77 -6.93
C LYS A 84 -6.68 15.49 -8.01
N ALA A 85 -5.85 16.46 -7.64
CA ALA A 85 -5.03 17.19 -8.60
C ALA A 85 -4.04 16.28 -9.34
N TYR A 86 -3.48 15.29 -8.66
CA TYR A 86 -2.68 14.24 -9.30
C TYR A 86 -3.50 13.43 -10.31
N PHE A 87 -4.65 12.87 -9.89
CA PHE A 87 -5.48 12.04 -10.77
C PHE A 87 -6.09 12.80 -11.94
N ASP A 88 -6.39 14.09 -11.80
CA ASP A 88 -6.85 14.94 -12.90
C ASP A 88 -5.79 15.06 -14.01
N ARG A 89 -4.49 15.11 -13.64
CA ARG A 89 -3.38 15.11 -14.61
C ARG A 89 -3.26 13.77 -15.32
N ILE A 90 -3.33 12.67 -14.57
CA ILE A 90 -3.27 11.34 -15.15
C ILE A 90 -4.48 11.11 -16.08
N GLU A 91 -5.68 11.50 -15.67
CA GLU A 91 -6.89 11.36 -16.47
C GLU A 91 -6.84 12.22 -17.73
N HIS A 92 -6.27 13.43 -17.67
CA HIS A 92 -6.07 14.25 -18.85
C HIS A 92 -5.21 13.56 -19.91
N MET A 93 -4.15 12.85 -19.50
CA MET A 93 -3.23 12.16 -20.42
C MET A 93 -3.77 10.79 -20.90
N PHE A 94 -4.40 10.02 -20.00
CA PHE A 94 -4.70 8.61 -20.26
C PHE A 94 -6.20 8.25 -20.25
N GLY A 95 -7.08 9.19 -19.91
CA GLY A 95 -8.51 8.93 -19.65
C GLY A 95 -9.26 8.33 -20.84
N ASP A 96 -9.01 8.80 -22.06
CA ASP A 96 -9.62 8.26 -23.27
C ASP A 96 -9.23 6.80 -23.51
N LEU A 97 -7.94 6.51 -23.37
CA LEU A 97 -7.42 5.16 -23.53
C LEU A 97 -7.90 4.24 -22.41
N PHE A 98 -8.03 4.76 -21.19
CA PHE A 98 -8.56 4.03 -20.05
C PHE A 98 -10.04 3.65 -20.23
N ARG A 99 -10.87 4.58 -20.71
CA ARG A 99 -12.28 4.28 -21.04
C ARG A 99 -12.38 3.18 -22.10
N LEU A 100 -11.62 3.31 -23.19
CA LEU A 100 -11.60 2.28 -24.24
C LEU A 100 -11.14 0.92 -23.72
N MET A 101 -10.14 0.90 -22.83
CA MET A 101 -9.66 -0.32 -22.18
C MET A 101 -10.79 -1.00 -21.38
N LYS A 102 -11.54 -0.23 -20.57
CA LYS A 102 -12.65 -0.74 -19.76
C LYS A 102 -13.82 -1.22 -20.61
N GLU A 103 -14.17 -0.49 -21.68
CA GLU A 103 -15.23 -0.89 -22.63
C GLU A 103 -14.94 -2.22 -23.34
N ARG A 104 -13.66 -2.55 -23.51
CA ARG A 104 -13.20 -3.78 -24.17
C ARG A 104 -12.84 -4.91 -23.21
N ASP A 105 -13.08 -4.74 -21.92
CA ASP A 105 -12.69 -5.69 -20.87
C ASP A 105 -11.21 -6.12 -20.97
N SER A 106 -10.33 -5.15 -21.28
CA SER A 106 -8.89 -5.36 -21.44
C SER A 106 -8.12 -4.92 -20.18
N HIS A 107 -6.86 -5.33 -20.06
CA HIS A 107 -5.97 -4.91 -18.97
C HIS A 107 -4.84 -3.97 -19.46
N PRO A 108 -4.21 -3.18 -18.56
CA PRO A 108 -3.20 -2.17 -18.92
C PRO A 108 -2.06 -2.69 -19.79
N GLN A 109 -1.51 -3.86 -19.46
CA GLN A 109 -0.39 -4.45 -20.21
C GLN A 109 -0.76 -4.82 -21.66
N ALA A 110 -1.97 -5.33 -21.91
CA ALA A 110 -2.40 -5.68 -23.27
C ALA A 110 -2.52 -4.44 -24.16
N VAL A 111 -3.06 -3.35 -23.61
CA VAL A 111 -3.16 -2.07 -24.32
C VAL A 111 -1.77 -1.49 -24.59
N ALA A 112 -0.89 -1.49 -23.59
CA ALA A 112 0.48 -1.04 -23.73
C ALA A 112 1.23 -1.79 -24.85
N TRP A 113 1.09 -3.12 -24.92
CA TRP A 113 1.66 -3.92 -26.01
C TRP A 113 1.05 -3.62 -27.37
N ALA A 114 -0.25 -3.38 -27.45
CA ALA A 114 -0.90 -3.04 -28.72
C ALA A 114 -0.35 -1.72 -29.27
N VAL A 115 -0.21 -0.70 -28.41
CA VAL A 115 0.32 0.62 -28.78
C VAL A 115 1.81 0.55 -29.13
N SER A 116 2.61 -0.20 -28.36
CA SER A 116 4.06 -0.22 -28.54
C SER A 116 4.53 -1.04 -29.75
N ARG A 117 3.66 -1.83 -30.39
CA ARG A 117 4.00 -2.60 -31.61
C ARG A 117 3.95 -1.77 -32.89
N ASP A 118 3.22 -0.65 -32.90
CA ASP A 118 3.13 0.21 -34.07
C ASP A 118 4.17 1.35 -33.99
N SER A 119 5.12 1.36 -34.93
CA SER A 119 6.22 2.34 -34.94
C SER A 119 5.77 3.80 -35.02
N LYS A 120 4.63 4.07 -35.68
CA LYS A 120 4.04 5.41 -35.75
C LYS A 120 3.49 5.82 -34.38
N SER A 121 2.71 4.94 -33.75
CA SER A 121 2.18 5.13 -32.39
C SER A 121 3.31 5.33 -31.38
N VAL A 122 4.39 4.54 -31.45
CA VAL A 122 5.57 4.72 -30.59
C VAL A 122 6.16 6.12 -30.78
N SER A 123 6.36 6.56 -32.03
CA SER A 123 6.95 7.87 -32.32
C SER A 123 6.06 9.04 -31.89
N GLU A 124 4.74 8.89 -31.95
CA GLU A 124 3.79 9.90 -31.50
C GLU A 124 3.72 9.98 -29.98
N ASN A 125 3.61 8.85 -29.29
CA ASN A 125 3.50 8.79 -27.83
C ASN A 125 4.80 9.19 -27.13
N TYR A 126 5.96 8.80 -27.66
CA TYR A 126 7.26 9.08 -27.03
C TYR A 126 7.52 10.59 -26.86
N LYS A 127 6.96 11.44 -27.73
CA LYS A 127 7.12 12.90 -27.66
C LYS A 127 6.50 13.53 -26.41
N TYR A 128 5.48 12.89 -25.82
CA TYR A 128 4.79 13.42 -24.65
C TYR A 128 5.46 13.04 -23.34
N ILE A 129 6.29 11.98 -23.32
CA ILE A 129 6.89 11.43 -22.10
C ILE A 129 7.72 12.50 -21.35
N PRO A 130 8.66 13.23 -22.00
CA PRO A 130 9.51 14.17 -21.26
C PRO A 130 8.71 15.29 -20.59
N GLN A 131 7.82 15.95 -21.34
CA GLN A 131 7.00 17.04 -20.81
C GLN A 131 6.09 16.57 -19.68
N PHE A 132 5.46 15.40 -19.84
CA PHE A 132 4.58 14.86 -18.81
C PHE A 132 5.32 14.55 -17.51
N VAL A 133 6.53 13.98 -17.61
CA VAL A 133 7.38 13.68 -16.45
C VAL A 133 7.90 14.97 -15.79
N GLU A 134 8.20 16.00 -16.56
CA GLU A 134 8.55 17.34 -16.06
C GLU A 134 7.39 17.98 -15.30
N ASP A 135 6.19 18.00 -15.90
CA ASP A 135 4.97 18.54 -15.28
C ASP A 135 4.63 17.85 -13.96
N LEU A 136 4.82 16.51 -13.88
CA LEU A 136 4.66 15.76 -12.64
C LEU A 136 5.78 16.04 -11.63
N THR A 137 7.01 16.25 -12.09
CA THR A 137 8.14 16.63 -11.22
C THR A 137 7.85 17.96 -10.53
N ASP A 138 7.41 18.98 -11.27
CA ASP A 138 7.07 20.30 -10.72
C ASP A 138 5.90 20.23 -9.73
N PHE A 139 4.88 19.43 -10.07
CA PHE A 139 3.75 19.16 -9.18
C PHE A 139 4.22 18.58 -7.84
N TRP A 140 5.09 17.58 -7.87
CA TRP A 140 5.55 16.91 -6.66
C TRP A 140 6.60 17.69 -5.89
N GLN A 141 7.46 18.48 -6.54
CA GLN A 141 8.37 19.39 -5.84
C GLN A 141 7.62 20.37 -4.93
N THR A 142 6.38 20.73 -5.30
CA THR A 142 5.55 21.65 -4.51
C THR A 142 4.75 20.92 -3.42
N LEU A 143 4.27 19.69 -3.68
CA LEU A 143 3.23 19.06 -2.86
C LEU A 143 3.65 17.78 -2.13
N SER A 144 4.80 17.19 -2.45
CA SER A 144 5.24 15.90 -1.86
C SER A 144 5.42 16.00 -0.35
N GLU A 145 6.00 17.09 0.16
CA GLU A 145 6.14 17.32 1.61
C GLU A 145 4.79 17.35 2.32
N GLY A 146 3.81 18.10 1.78
CA GLY A 146 2.48 18.16 2.36
C GLY A 146 1.78 16.80 2.36
N ALA A 147 1.83 16.08 1.25
CA ALA A 147 1.30 14.73 1.16
C ALA A 147 1.96 13.78 2.17
N LYS A 148 3.29 13.83 2.28
CA LYS A 148 4.08 13.04 3.24
C LYS A 148 3.69 13.37 4.69
N TYR A 149 3.54 14.65 5.03
CA TYR A 149 3.16 15.08 6.38
C TYR A 149 1.76 14.61 6.76
N HIS A 150 0.79 14.71 5.84
CA HIS A 150 -0.53 14.13 6.05
C HIS A 150 -0.42 12.62 6.31
N LEU A 151 0.26 11.87 5.44
CA LEU A 151 0.38 10.41 5.55
C LEU A 151 1.13 9.93 6.81
N GLN A 152 2.17 10.64 7.21
CA GLN A 152 2.90 10.38 8.46
C GLN A 152 1.98 10.55 9.69
N ASP A 153 1.15 11.60 9.69
CA ASP A 153 0.28 11.94 10.82
C ASP A 153 -1.06 11.17 10.80
N LEU A 154 -1.36 10.44 9.72
CA LEU A 154 -2.53 9.56 9.69
C LEU A 154 -2.43 8.50 10.77
N THR A 155 -3.53 8.36 11.52
CA THR A 155 -3.76 7.25 12.43
C THR A 155 -4.21 6.02 11.66
N GLY A 156 -3.96 4.84 12.23
CA GLY A 156 -4.33 3.56 11.63
C GLY A 156 -3.20 2.89 10.86
N SER A 157 -3.51 1.70 10.38
CA SER A 157 -2.55 0.79 9.74
C SER A 157 -2.26 1.22 8.29
N LYS A 158 -0.97 1.33 7.95
CA LYS A 158 -0.50 1.75 6.63
C LYS A 158 0.29 0.63 5.95
N GLY A 159 -0.07 0.30 4.71
CA GLY A 159 0.75 -0.54 3.84
C GLY A 159 1.46 0.32 2.81
N VAL A 160 2.78 0.26 2.74
CA VAL A 160 3.57 1.04 1.80
C VAL A 160 4.02 0.12 0.67
N PHE A 161 3.62 0.43 -0.56
CA PHE A 161 3.97 -0.38 -1.71
C PHE A 161 5.42 -0.19 -2.15
N GLY A 162 6.07 -1.29 -2.52
CA GLY A 162 7.36 -1.31 -3.18
C GLY A 162 7.70 -2.70 -3.71
N GLY A 163 8.98 -2.92 -4.03
CA GLY A 163 9.42 -4.18 -4.62
C GLY A 163 9.24 -4.29 -6.14
N ASP A 164 8.49 -3.38 -6.74
CA ASP A 164 8.37 -3.20 -8.19
C ASP A 164 8.11 -1.71 -8.49
N LEU A 165 8.09 -1.33 -9.76
CA LEU A 165 7.86 0.05 -10.22
C LEU A 165 6.45 0.55 -9.85
N PHE A 166 5.46 -0.36 -9.85
CA PHE A 166 4.08 -0.13 -9.45
C PHE A 166 3.37 -1.48 -9.23
N PRO A 167 2.24 -1.57 -8.51
CA PRO A 167 1.53 -2.83 -8.35
C PRO A 167 1.20 -3.53 -9.68
N SER A 168 1.01 -4.83 -9.60
CA SER A 168 0.64 -5.66 -10.74
C SER A 168 -0.59 -5.11 -11.48
N TYR A 169 -0.59 -5.24 -12.80
CA TYR A 169 -1.73 -4.85 -13.63
C TYR A 169 -2.85 -5.91 -13.65
N THR A 170 -2.60 -7.11 -13.11
CA THR A 170 -3.57 -8.21 -13.11
C THR A 170 -4.48 -8.22 -11.89
N LYS A 171 -4.03 -7.67 -10.77
CA LYS A 171 -4.77 -7.58 -9.52
C LYS A 171 -4.60 -6.21 -8.89
N ASN A 172 -5.70 -5.62 -8.46
CA ASN A 172 -5.64 -4.41 -7.67
C ASN A 172 -5.17 -4.77 -6.25
N ILE A 173 -3.96 -4.37 -5.87
CA ILE A 173 -3.40 -4.69 -4.55
C ILE A 173 -4.30 -4.24 -3.37
N ALA A 174 -5.14 -3.23 -3.56
CA ALA A 174 -6.09 -2.78 -2.54
C ALA A 174 -7.22 -3.77 -2.30
N SER A 175 -7.60 -4.59 -3.28
CA SER A 175 -8.66 -5.60 -3.18
C SER A 175 -8.51 -6.48 -1.96
N THR A 176 -7.30 -6.96 -1.70
CA THR A 176 -7.03 -7.87 -0.58
C THR A 176 -6.48 -7.13 0.62
N SER A 177 -5.50 -6.27 0.41
CA SER A 177 -4.80 -5.58 1.50
C SER A 177 -5.68 -4.53 2.19
N GLY A 178 -6.64 -3.95 1.48
CA GLY A 178 -7.57 -2.94 2.01
C GLY A 178 -8.63 -3.49 2.97
N LEU A 179 -8.72 -4.83 3.12
CA LEU A 179 -9.55 -5.44 4.17
C LEU A 179 -8.95 -5.27 5.57
N TYR A 180 -7.63 -5.12 5.65
CA TYR A 180 -6.89 -5.02 6.89
C TYR A 180 -6.26 -3.65 7.07
N LEU A 181 -5.58 -3.16 6.03
CA LEU A 181 -4.87 -1.88 6.05
C LEU A 181 -5.84 -0.71 5.87
N ASP A 182 -5.71 0.32 6.69
CA ASP A 182 -6.54 1.52 6.60
C ASP A 182 -6.18 2.41 5.42
N THR A 183 -4.88 2.47 5.10
CA THR A 183 -4.36 3.22 3.95
C THR A 183 -3.27 2.43 3.25
N ILE A 184 -3.40 2.33 1.93
CA ILE A 184 -2.38 1.78 1.05
C ILE A 184 -1.69 2.95 0.35
N VAL A 185 -0.40 3.13 0.64
CA VAL A 185 0.42 4.16 0.02
C VAL A 185 1.10 3.56 -1.20
N LEU A 186 0.71 4.01 -2.37
CA LEU A 186 1.34 3.66 -3.63
C LEU A 186 2.32 4.75 -4.03
N THR A 187 3.35 4.32 -4.72
CA THR A 187 4.34 5.21 -5.31
C THR A 187 3.82 5.79 -6.63
N ASP A 188 4.17 7.04 -6.97
CA ASP A 188 3.96 7.51 -8.34
C ASP A 188 4.85 6.71 -9.30
N PRO A 189 4.27 5.94 -10.25
CA PRO A 189 5.05 5.11 -11.15
C PRO A 189 5.92 5.92 -12.12
N PHE A 190 5.52 7.15 -12.47
CA PHE A 190 6.29 7.99 -13.39
C PHE A 190 7.53 8.57 -12.70
N MET A 191 7.41 8.93 -11.42
CA MET A 191 8.56 9.37 -10.63
C MET A 191 9.55 8.21 -10.42
N ASN A 192 9.07 7.01 -10.11
CA ASN A 192 9.93 5.82 -10.03
C ASN A 192 10.62 5.46 -11.34
N CYS A 193 9.97 5.72 -12.48
CA CYS A 193 10.52 5.44 -13.81
C CYS A 193 11.28 6.61 -14.42
N ARG A 194 11.41 7.77 -13.73
CA ARG A 194 11.93 9.02 -14.31
C ARG A 194 13.26 8.83 -15.04
N ARG A 195 14.23 8.17 -14.37
CA ARG A 195 15.56 7.88 -14.93
C ARG A 195 15.53 6.77 -15.98
N LEU A 196 14.55 5.86 -15.92
CA LEU A 196 14.45 4.72 -16.82
C LEU A 196 13.90 5.10 -18.19
N PHE A 197 13.05 6.12 -18.29
CA PHE A 197 12.53 6.59 -19.60
C PHE A 197 13.62 7.05 -20.58
N SER A 198 14.77 7.51 -20.08
CA SER A 198 15.94 7.84 -20.91
C SER A 198 16.86 6.66 -21.19
N LEU A 199 16.75 5.56 -20.44
CA LEU A 199 17.59 4.36 -20.59
C LEU A 199 16.90 3.30 -21.46
N TRP A 200 15.57 3.25 -21.45
CA TRP A 200 14.79 2.39 -22.32
C TRP A 200 14.83 2.86 -23.78
N ASP A 201 14.76 1.92 -24.70
CA ASP A 201 14.41 2.27 -26.08
C ASP A 201 13.00 2.89 -26.15
N LYS A 202 12.69 3.53 -27.27
CA LYS A 202 11.41 4.24 -27.44
C LYS A 202 10.19 3.32 -27.31
N GLN A 203 10.30 2.09 -27.78
CA GLN A 203 9.21 1.13 -27.75
C GLN A 203 8.90 0.74 -26.29
N GLU A 204 9.93 0.43 -25.51
CA GLU A 204 9.81 0.07 -24.12
C GLU A 204 9.38 1.25 -23.25
N ALA A 205 9.93 2.45 -23.48
CA ALA A 205 9.51 3.66 -22.81
C ALA A 205 8.02 3.95 -23.01
N VAL A 206 7.51 3.87 -24.25
CA VAL A 206 6.08 4.04 -24.55
C VAL A 206 5.24 2.93 -23.92
N ARG A 207 5.70 1.67 -23.98
CA ARG A 207 5.01 0.56 -23.34
C ARG A 207 4.82 0.81 -21.85
N MET A 208 5.90 1.18 -21.15
CA MET A 208 5.87 1.43 -19.70
C MET A 208 5.04 2.66 -19.36
N PHE A 209 5.15 3.73 -20.15
CA PHE A 209 4.36 4.95 -19.99
C PHE A 209 2.85 4.66 -20.03
N ILE A 210 2.38 3.95 -21.06
CA ILE A 210 0.97 3.59 -21.22
C ILE A 210 0.53 2.59 -20.14
N LYS A 211 1.33 1.55 -19.88
CA LYS A 211 1.02 0.54 -18.85
C LYS A 211 0.78 1.20 -17.50
N HIS A 212 1.69 2.08 -17.07
CA HIS A 212 1.63 2.72 -15.76
C HIS A 212 0.50 3.76 -15.67
N GLY A 213 0.27 4.55 -16.71
CA GLY A 213 -0.84 5.51 -16.75
C GLY A 213 -2.21 4.84 -16.63
N LEU A 214 -2.43 3.75 -17.37
CA LEU A 214 -3.66 2.97 -17.27
C LEU A 214 -3.78 2.24 -15.94
N ASN A 215 -2.68 1.71 -15.41
CA ASN A 215 -2.70 0.97 -14.17
C ASN A 215 -3.00 1.87 -12.96
N VAL A 216 -2.37 3.04 -12.86
CA VAL A 216 -2.63 3.97 -11.74
C VAL A 216 -4.06 4.49 -11.76
N LEU A 217 -4.68 4.71 -12.93
CA LEU A 217 -6.09 5.11 -13.04
C LEU A 217 -7.07 4.10 -12.42
N GLN A 218 -6.69 2.82 -12.30
CA GLN A 218 -7.51 1.81 -11.60
C GLN A 218 -7.68 2.11 -10.11
N TYR A 219 -6.87 2.99 -9.54
CA TYR A 219 -6.91 3.39 -8.12
C TYR A 219 -7.61 4.72 -7.87
N LYS A 220 -8.03 5.44 -8.92
CA LYS A 220 -8.60 6.79 -8.82
C LYS A 220 -9.77 6.86 -7.83
N ASP A 221 -10.72 5.94 -7.94
CA ASP A 221 -11.92 5.96 -7.10
C ASP A 221 -11.59 5.69 -5.63
N LEU A 222 -10.64 4.80 -5.35
CA LEU A 222 -10.18 4.51 -3.99
C LEU A 222 -9.42 5.69 -3.37
N ALA A 223 -8.60 6.38 -4.17
CA ALA A 223 -7.78 7.49 -3.70
C ALA A 223 -8.54 8.80 -3.53
N THR A 224 -9.64 8.99 -4.27
CA THR A 224 -10.44 10.21 -4.22
C THR A 224 -11.73 10.09 -3.40
N ALA A 225 -12.04 8.87 -2.93
CA ALA A 225 -13.13 8.59 -2.00
C ALA A 225 -13.03 9.45 -0.72
N ASP A 226 -14.19 9.85 -0.20
CA ASP A 226 -14.29 10.77 0.93
C ASP A 226 -14.19 10.04 2.28
N PHE A 227 -12.98 9.56 2.59
CA PHE A 227 -12.68 8.87 3.84
C PHE A 227 -11.45 9.45 4.53
N SER A 228 -11.49 9.46 5.86
CA SER A 228 -10.34 9.76 6.71
C SER A 228 -10.18 8.61 7.71
N PRO A 229 -9.10 7.80 7.61
CA PRO A 229 -8.00 7.92 6.64
C PRO A 229 -8.39 7.40 5.23
N PRO A 230 -7.72 7.89 4.15
CA PRO A 230 -8.00 7.49 2.77
C PRO A 230 -7.66 6.02 2.53
N ILE A 231 -8.38 5.34 1.62
CA ILE A 231 -8.12 3.92 1.32
C ILE A 231 -6.80 3.76 0.57
N VAL A 232 -6.56 4.62 -0.43
CA VAL A 232 -5.32 4.66 -1.22
C VAL A 232 -4.78 6.09 -1.24
N ALA A 233 -3.46 6.23 -1.25
CA ALA A 233 -2.80 7.51 -1.51
C ALA A 233 -1.57 7.31 -2.40
N ILE A 234 -1.36 8.22 -3.34
CA ILE A 234 -0.16 8.29 -4.18
C ILE A 234 0.84 9.26 -3.56
N LEU A 235 2.09 8.84 -3.46
CA LEU A 235 3.21 9.65 -2.99
C LEU A 235 4.49 9.23 -3.74
N PRO A 236 5.21 10.14 -4.44
CA PRO A 236 6.58 9.86 -4.84
C PRO A 236 7.46 9.85 -3.60
N PHE A 237 8.30 8.84 -3.49
CA PHE A 237 9.21 8.78 -2.35
C PHE A 237 10.49 9.53 -2.64
N ASP A 238 11.11 10.07 -1.60
CA ASP A 238 12.35 10.85 -1.70
C ASP A 238 13.40 10.15 -2.57
N SER A 239 13.66 8.86 -2.34
CA SER A 239 14.60 8.04 -3.13
C SER A 239 14.31 7.93 -4.64
N SER A 240 13.13 8.33 -5.11
CA SER A 240 12.77 8.35 -6.54
C SER A 240 13.06 9.67 -7.25
N HIS A 241 13.27 10.76 -6.51
CA HIS A 241 13.33 12.11 -7.10
C HIS A 241 14.32 13.08 -6.43
N ASP A 242 14.82 12.75 -5.24
CA ASP A 242 15.85 13.48 -4.49
C ASP A 242 17.17 12.70 -4.49
N GLU A 243 18.26 13.36 -4.87
CA GLU A 243 19.58 12.73 -5.05
C GLU A 243 20.26 12.44 -3.71
N GLU A 244 20.11 13.32 -2.72
CA GLU A 244 20.69 13.12 -1.39
C GLU A 244 20.06 11.90 -0.70
N SER A 245 18.72 11.80 -0.75
CA SER A 245 18.01 10.62 -0.25
C SER A 245 18.41 9.33 -0.96
N ASP A 246 18.78 9.41 -2.24
CA ASP A 246 19.24 8.26 -3.03
C ASP A 246 20.62 7.77 -2.55
N GLU A 247 21.55 8.70 -2.33
CA GLU A 247 22.88 8.41 -1.79
C GLU A 247 22.80 7.81 -0.37
N MET A 248 21.98 8.39 0.50
CA MET A 248 21.74 7.85 1.84
C MET A 248 21.20 6.42 1.82
N LEU A 249 20.32 6.11 0.85
CA LEU A 249 19.78 4.76 0.67
C LEU A 249 20.87 3.78 0.20
N VAL A 250 21.76 4.22 -0.71
CA VAL A 250 22.91 3.41 -1.15
C VAL A 250 23.78 3.03 0.04
N ASP A 251 24.18 4.00 0.86
CA ASP A 251 25.03 3.78 2.02
C ASP A 251 24.37 2.85 3.05
N ALA A 252 23.08 3.04 3.30
CA ALA A 252 22.30 2.20 4.22
C ALA A 252 22.18 0.74 3.72
N SER A 253 22.29 0.50 2.41
CA SER A 253 22.12 -0.82 1.80
C SER A 253 23.40 -1.66 1.72
N LEU A 254 24.57 -1.02 1.78
CA LEU A 254 25.86 -1.70 1.64
C LEU A 254 26.10 -2.84 2.65
N PRO A 255 25.77 -2.71 3.95
CA PRO A 255 25.99 -3.79 4.91
C PRO A 255 25.20 -5.06 4.58
N ASP A 256 23.91 -4.92 4.23
CA ASP A 256 23.06 -6.07 3.86
C ASP A 256 23.50 -6.67 2.52
N PHE A 257 23.96 -5.84 1.58
CA PHE A 257 24.53 -6.29 0.32
C PHE A 257 25.79 -7.14 0.52
N PHE A 258 26.77 -6.68 1.32
CA PHE A 258 27.97 -7.46 1.60
C PHE A 258 27.65 -8.75 2.36
N GLN A 259 26.70 -8.70 3.29
CA GLN A 259 26.22 -9.90 3.98
C GLN A 259 25.58 -10.90 3.01
N HIS A 260 24.82 -10.40 2.03
CA HIS A 260 24.23 -11.22 0.98
C HIS A 260 25.31 -11.88 0.09
N LEU A 261 26.32 -11.12 -0.34
CA LEU A 261 27.44 -11.65 -1.12
C LEU A 261 28.26 -12.68 -0.33
N GLU A 262 28.47 -12.47 0.97
CA GLU A 262 29.15 -13.43 1.83
C GLU A 262 28.41 -14.77 1.88
N LEU A 263 27.08 -14.74 1.98
CA LEU A 263 26.27 -15.96 1.98
C LEU A 263 26.19 -16.60 0.60
N LEU A 264 26.25 -15.81 -0.48
CA LEU A 264 26.19 -16.30 -1.86
C LEU A 264 27.50 -16.97 -2.29
N PHE A 265 28.64 -16.33 -2.03
CA PHE A 265 29.98 -16.74 -2.49
C PHE A 265 30.88 -17.36 -1.39
N GLY A 266 30.47 -17.30 -0.13
CA GLY A 266 31.28 -17.84 0.99
C GLY A 266 32.50 -17.00 1.32
N ARG A 267 32.49 -15.72 0.90
CA ARG A 267 33.62 -14.80 1.03
C ARG A 267 33.14 -13.43 1.48
N LYS A 268 33.90 -12.82 2.40
CA LYS A 268 33.70 -11.41 2.78
C LYS A 268 34.31 -10.46 1.75
N PHE A 269 33.65 -9.33 1.56
CA PHE A 269 34.11 -8.22 0.75
C PHE A 269 34.16 -6.97 1.63
N ALA A 270 35.27 -6.24 1.56
CA ALA A 270 35.46 -5.02 2.34
C ALA A 270 34.91 -3.77 1.64
N SER A 271 34.76 -3.81 0.31
CA SER A 271 34.29 -2.69 -0.50
C SER A 271 33.58 -3.15 -1.77
N PHE A 272 32.85 -2.23 -2.39
CA PHE A 272 32.22 -2.46 -3.70
C PHE A 272 33.28 -2.70 -4.78
N GLU A 273 34.44 -2.04 -4.69
CA GLU A 273 35.57 -2.22 -5.60
C GLU A 273 36.13 -3.65 -5.52
N GLU A 274 36.38 -4.19 -4.32
CA GLU A 274 36.86 -5.58 -4.16
C GLU A 274 35.84 -6.59 -4.72
N ALA A 275 34.55 -6.35 -4.45
CA ALA A 275 33.47 -7.19 -4.99
C ALA A 275 33.40 -7.11 -6.53
N GLY A 276 33.63 -5.92 -7.09
CA GLY A 276 33.73 -5.67 -8.54
C GLY A 276 34.90 -6.41 -9.18
N GLU A 277 36.10 -6.34 -8.61
CA GLU A 277 37.28 -7.08 -9.08
C GLU A 277 37.08 -8.59 -9.04
N PHE A 278 36.41 -9.10 -8.00
CA PHE A 278 36.02 -10.50 -7.93
C PHE A 278 35.02 -10.86 -9.05
N ALA A 279 33.94 -10.10 -9.17
CA ALA A 279 32.90 -10.30 -10.17
C ALA A 279 33.43 -10.22 -11.62
N ALA A 280 34.39 -9.35 -11.90
CA ALA A 280 35.01 -9.21 -13.21
C ALA A 280 35.77 -10.47 -13.68
N ARG A 281 36.12 -11.40 -12.78
CA ARG A 281 36.74 -12.68 -13.15
C ARG A 281 35.73 -13.74 -13.59
N LEU A 282 34.45 -13.52 -13.33
CA LEU A 282 33.35 -14.44 -13.64
C LEU A 282 32.74 -14.09 -15.00
N ASP A 283 33.56 -14.22 -16.04
CA ASP A 283 33.27 -13.77 -17.42
C ASP A 283 32.27 -14.64 -18.19
N THR A 284 31.89 -15.79 -17.63
CA THR A 284 30.94 -16.73 -18.23
C THR A 284 29.91 -17.18 -17.18
N PRO A 285 28.66 -17.47 -17.57
CA PRO A 285 27.63 -17.96 -16.65
C PRO A 285 28.08 -19.21 -15.89
N GLU A 286 28.82 -20.10 -16.55
CA GLU A 286 29.32 -21.34 -15.97
C GLU A 286 30.39 -21.07 -14.90
N LYS A 287 31.34 -20.14 -15.13
CA LYS A 287 32.31 -19.72 -14.10
C LYS A 287 31.62 -19.03 -12.94
N ALA A 288 30.62 -18.18 -13.20
CA ALA A 288 29.88 -17.50 -12.15
C ALA A 288 29.17 -18.51 -11.23
N VAL A 289 28.49 -19.50 -11.80
CA VAL A 289 27.80 -20.55 -11.03
C VAL A 289 28.76 -21.45 -10.25
N ALA A 290 29.98 -21.68 -10.76
CA ALA A 290 30.98 -22.48 -10.07
C ALA A 290 31.46 -21.87 -8.74
N GLU A 291 31.43 -20.54 -8.62
CA GLU A 291 31.83 -19.81 -7.39
C GLU A 291 30.69 -19.64 -6.38
N ILE A 292 29.44 -19.96 -6.75
CA ILE A 292 28.28 -19.82 -5.85
C ILE A 292 28.22 -21.00 -4.88
N ILE A 293 28.42 -20.72 -3.58
CA ILE A 293 28.31 -21.72 -2.52
C ILE A 293 26.85 -22.02 -2.15
N ASN A 294 25.99 -21.00 -2.22
CA ASN A 294 24.59 -21.09 -1.82
C ASN A 294 23.71 -20.65 -2.98
N ARG A 295 23.32 -21.63 -3.79
CA ARG A 295 22.51 -21.42 -4.99
C ARG A 295 21.15 -20.82 -4.70
N GLU A 296 20.58 -21.07 -3.51
CA GLU A 296 19.29 -20.51 -3.12
C GLU A 296 19.33 -18.99 -2.92
N ARG A 297 20.52 -18.41 -2.74
CA ARG A 297 20.70 -16.95 -2.58
C ARG A 297 20.85 -16.21 -3.91
N LEU A 298 20.93 -16.91 -5.04
CA LEU A 298 20.84 -16.28 -6.35
C LEU A 298 19.44 -16.48 -6.91
N LEU A 299 18.66 -15.41 -6.98
CA LEU A 299 17.27 -15.45 -7.44
C LEU A 299 17.01 -14.31 -8.44
N PHE A 300 16.76 -14.67 -9.70
CA PHE A 300 16.34 -13.70 -10.72
C PHE A 300 14.82 -13.54 -10.73
N ASP A 301 14.12 -14.67 -10.71
CA ASP A 301 12.67 -14.78 -10.73
C ASP A 301 12.29 -16.12 -10.08
N VAL A 302 11.28 -16.12 -9.21
CA VAL A 302 10.80 -17.34 -8.54
C VAL A 302 10.16 -18.34 -9.49
N GLU A 303 9.70 -17.90 -10.65
CA GLU A 303 9.03 -18.75 -11.63
C GLU A 303 10.02 -19.45 -12.57
N TRP A 304 11.30 -19.03 -12.56
CA TRP A 304 12.31 -19.62 -13.43
C TRP A 304 12.78 -20.96 -12.85
N THR A 305 12.69 -21.99 -13.69
CA THR A 305 13.00 -23.39 -13.31
C THR A 305 14.19 -23.94 -14.06
N GLU A 306 14.65 -23.22 -15.08
CA GLU A 306 15.83 -23.56 -15.87
C GLU A 306 17.12 -23.51 -15.03
N PRO A 307 18.19 -24.22 -15.42
CA PRO A 307 19.46 -24.19 -14.71
C PRO A 307 20.05 -22.77 -14.59
N LEU A 308 20.75 -22.49 -13.49
CA LEU A 308 21.32 -21.15 -13.21
C LEU A 308 22.13 -20.52 -14.37
N PRO A 309 22.98 -21.24 -15.12
CA PRO A 309 23.68 -20.64 -16.26
C PRO A 309 22.73 -20.07 -17.31
N ASP A 310 21.59 -20.73 -17.54
CA ASP A 310 20.60 -20.29 -18.52
C ASP A 310 19.75 -19.14 -17.97
N GLN A 311 19.44 -19.16 -16.68
CA GLN A 311 18.84 -18.01 -15.99
C GLN A 311 19.71 -16.75 -16.12
N ILE A 312 21.03 -16.88 -15.90
CA ILE A 312 21.96 -15.76 -16.04
C ILE A 312 21.95 -15.22 -17.48
N LYS A 313 22.01 -16.09 -18.49
CA LYS A 313 21.95 -15.70 -19.91
C LYS A 313 20.66 -14.95 -20.24
N LYS A 314 19.53 -15.47 -19.77
CA LYS A 314 18.21 -14.87 -19.95
C LYS A 314 18.13 -13.50 -19.28
N ALA A 315 18.55 -13.39 -18.02
CA ALA A 315 18.52 -12.14 -17.27
C ALA A 315 19.36 -11.03 -17.94
N ILE A 316 20.55 -11.40 -18.43
CA ILE A 316 21.43 -10.49 -19.18
C ILE A 316 20.80 -10.07 -20.52
N SER A 317 20.18 -11.02 -21.25
CA SER A 317 19.49 -10.70 -22.49
C SER A 317 18.32 -9.75 -22.27
N ASP A 318 17.58 -9.92 -21.18
CA ASP A 318 16.38 -9.15 -20.89
C ASP A 318 16.71 -7.75 -20.34
N ASN A 319 17.77 -7.60 -19.53
CA ASN A 319 18.02 -6.39 -18.75
C ASN A 319 19.48 -5.89 -18.76
N GLY A 320 20.38 -6.50 -19.55
CA GLY A 320 21.81 -6.20 -19.51
C GLY A 320 22.14 -4.72 -19.76
N ASP A 321 21.39 -4.06 -20.62
CA ASP A 321 21.61 -2.64 -20.96
C ASP A 321 21.32 -1.69 -19.80
N ILE A 322 20.48 -2.12 -18.85
CA ILE A 322 20.07 -1.34 -17.66
C ILE A 322 20.88 -1.74 -16.42
N ALA A 323 21.34 -3.00 -16.36
CA ALA A 323 21.98 -3.59 -15.19
C ALA A 323 23.52 -3.62 -15.23
N GLY A 324 24.14 -2.81 -16.09
CA GLY A 324 25.60 -2.64 -16.13
C GLY A 324 26.35 -3.57 -17.09
N GLY A 325 25.64 -4.09 -18.10
CA GLY A 325 26.22 -4.72 -19.28
C GLY A 325 26.03 -6.23 -19.38
N GLN A 326 26.78 -6.84 -20.31
CA GLN A 326 26.63 -8.23 -20.72
C GLN A 326 27.53 -9.21 -19.93
N HIS A 327 28.27 -8.72 -18.93
CA HIS A 327 29.25 -9.51 -18.17
C HIS A 327 28.58 -10.25 -16.99
N PRO A 328 28.60 -11.60 -16.93
CA PRO A 328 27.85 -12.38 -15.95
C PRO A 328 28.11 -12.05 -14.48
N GLY A 329 29.37 -12.01 -14.05
CA GLY A 329 29.69 -11.68 -12.66
C GLY A 329 29.27 -10.28 -12.24
N ILE A 330 29.52 -9.27 -13.09
CA ILE A 330 29.12 -7.88 -12.85
C ILE A 330 27.59 -7.77 -12.82
N TYR A 331 26.89 -8.48 -13.70
CA TYR A 331 25.43 -8.53 -13.69
C TYR A 331 24.90 -9.09 -12.36
N ILE A 332 25.44 -10.21 -11.88
CA ILE A 332 25.06 -10.79 -10.58
C ILE A 332 25.31 -9.78 -9.45
N LEU A 333 26.48 -9.14 -9.44
CA LEU A 333 26.84 -8.14 -8.44
C LEU A 333 25.81 -6.99 -8.40
N ASN A 334 25.53 -6.39 -9.56
CA ASN A 334 24.60 -5.27 -9.68
C ASN A 334 23.16 -5.69 -9.37
N GLN A 335 22.75 -6.88 -9.77
CA GLN A 335 21.43 -7.44 -9.47
C GLN A 335 21.27 -7.65 -7.96
N SER A 336 22.26 -8.26 -7.30
CA SER A 336 22.27 -8.45 -5.85
C SER A 336 22.21 -7.12 -5.11
N PHE A 337 22.99 -6.14 -5.55
CA PHE A 337 22.98 -4.79 -4.97
C PHE A 337 21.61 -4.11 -5.16
N GLY A 338 21.08 -4.09 -6.38
CA GLY A 338 19.79 -3.47 -6.70
C GLY A 338 18.63 -4.07 -5.91
N ARG A 339 18.60 -5.41 -5.76
CA ARG A 339 17.56 -6.11 -4.99
C ARG A 339 17.68 -5.86 -3.47
N MET A 340 18.89 -5.83 -2.92
CA MET A 340 19.09 -5.48 -1.50
C MET A 340 18.78 -4.02 -1.21
N ARG A 341 19.11 -3.12 -2.14
CA ARG A 341 18.71 -1.72 -2.08
C ARG A 341 17.20 -1.56 -2.10
N GLN A 342 16.49 -2.29 -2.97
CA GLN A 342 15.03 -2.29 -3.03
C GLN A 342 14.39 -2.78 -1.71
N ALA A 343 14.96 -3.82 -1.08
CA ALA A 343 14.49 -4.32 0.21
C ALA A 343 14.73 -3.31 1.36
N ASN A 344 15.84 -2.58 1.33
CA ASN A 344 16.13 -1.51 2.29
C ASN A 344 15.23 -0.29 2.08
N ASP A 345 15.03 0.09 0.82
CA ASP A 345 14.19 1.21 0.41
C ASP A 345 12.77 1.05 0.91
N ILE A 346 12.14 -0.11 0.68
CA ILE A 346 10.76 -0.34 1.13
C ILE A 346 10.62 -0.32 2.65
N LEU A 347 11.61 -0.82 3.39
CA LEU A 347 11.60 -0.74 4.85
C LEU A 347 11.81 0.68 5.36
N GLY A 348 12.71 1.45 4.74
CA GLY A 348 12.92 2.86 5.04
C GLY A 348 11.65 3.68 4.81
N LYS A 349 11.02 3.51 3.65
CA LYS A 349 9.73 4.14 3.29
C LYS A 349 8.62 3.79 4.26
N SER A 350 8.49 2.50 4.58
CA SER A 350 7.49 2.02 5.54
C SER A 350 7.68 2.63 6.92
N ARG A 351 8.92 2.65 7.43
CA ARG A 351 9.24 3.28 8.72
C ARG A 351 8.97 4.78 8.72
N ASN A 352 9.35 5.47 7.63
CA ASN A 352 9.16 6.90 7.47
C ASN A 352 7.68 7.31 7.53
N LEU A 353 6.78 6.46 7.02
CA LEU A 353 5.34 6.69 7.05
C LEU A 353 4.64 6.03 8.25
N GLY A 354 5.35 5.32 9.14
CA GLY A 354 4.73 4.56 10.23
C GLY A 354 3.82 3.43 9.73
N GLY A 355 4.23 2.74 8.67
CA GLY A 355 3.52 1.61 8.06
C GLY A 355 4.39 0.36 7.92
N VAL A 356 3.89 -0.61 7.18
CA VAL A 356 4.57 -1.88 6.87
C VAL A 356 4.79 -2.06 5.37
N PRO A 357 5.84 -2.80 4.96
CA PRO A 357 6.05 -3.15 3.56
C PRO A 357 4.86 -3.90 2.96
N LEU A 358 4.48 -3.52 1.75
CA LEU A 358 3.48 -4.17 0.92
C LEU A 358 4.11 -4.48 -0.44
N LEU A 359 4.25 -5.76 -0.79
CA LEU A 359 4.83 -6.19 -2.05
C LEU A 359 3.94 -7.28 -2.65
N ASP A 360 3.75 -7.25 -3.96
CA ASP A 360 3.04 -8.30 -4.72
C ASP A 360 3.99 -9.14 -5.58
N ALA A 361 5.19 -8.63 -5.91
CA ALA A 361 6.24 -9.35 -6.58
C ALA A 361 6.89 -10.42 -5.67
N PRO A 362 6.75 -11.73 -5.96
CA PRO A 362 7.27 -12.80 -5.10
C PRO A 362 8.79 -12.78 -4.95
N THR A 363 9.51 -12.45 -6.02
CA THR A 363 10.98 -12.32 -6.00
C THR A 363 11.42 -11.25 -5.01
N SER A 364 10.81 -10.07 -5.07
CA SER A 364 11.13 -8.96 -4.17
C SER A 364 10.77 -9.28 -2.72
N TRP A 365 9.70 -10.05 -2.49
CA TRP A 365 9.38 -10.58 -1.17
C TRP A 365 10.48 -11.49 -0.61
N GLN A 366 11.05 -12.35 -1.46
CA GLN A 366 12.14 -13.24 -1.01
C GLN A 366 13.40 -12.45 -0.62
N TYR A 367 13.74 -11.40 -1.36
CA TYR A 367 14.83 -10.50 -0.97
C TYR A 367 14.55 -9.76 0.33
N LEU A 368 13.29 -9.35 0.56
CA LEU A 368 12.88 -8.77 1.85
C LEU A 368 13.03 -9.78 3.00
N ASN A 369 12.65 -11.05 2.80
CA ASN A 369 12.84 -12.11 3.80
C ASN A 369 14.34 -12.26 4.16
N TRP A 370 15.21 -12.29 3.16
CA TRP A 370 16.67 -12.36 3.40
C TRP A 370 17.20 -11.15 4.15
N LYS A 371 16.75 -9.94 3.77
CA LYS A 371 17.09 -8.73 4.51
C LYS A 371 16.64 -8.86 5.98
N MET A 372 15.42 -9.33 6.22
CA MET A 372 14.90 -9.52 7.58
C MET A 372 15.72 -10.55 8.38
N GLU A 373 16.13 -11.63 7.73
CA GLU A 373 17.03 -12.64 8.32
C GLU A 373 18.39 -12.04 8.71
N TYR A 374 19.00 -11.23 7.85
CA TYR A 374 20.32 -10.61 8.10
C TYR A 374 20.25 -9.58 9.23
N SER A 375 19.10 -8.92 9.36
CA SER A 375 18.83 -7.85 10.33
C SER A 375 18.02 -8.32 11.54
N ALA A 376 17.86 -9.64 11.79
CA ALA A 376 16.93 -10.21 12.78
C ALA A 376 17.13 -9.69 14.23
N THR A 377 18.30 -9.14 14.57
CA THR A 377 18.58 -8.50 15.86
C THR A 377 18.10 -7.04 15.98
N ARG A 378 17.58 -6.44 14.89
CA ARG A 378 17.26 -5.00 14.79
C ARG A 378 15.78 -4.68 14.55
N PHE A 379 14.90 -5.68 14.39
CA PHE A 379 13.47 -5.45 14.17
C PHE A 379 12.72 -5.33 15.50
N GLY A 380 12.44 -4.09 15.91
CA GLY A 380 11.61 -3.76 17.08
C GLY A 380 10.20 -3.26 16.75
N HIS A 381 9.65 -3.62 15.59
CA HIS A 381 8.40 -3.03 15.06
C HIS A 381 7.16 -3.90 15.28
N GLU A 382 5.97 -3.31 15.10
CA GLU A 382 4.68 -4.02 15.05
C GLU A 382 4.68 -5.02 13.88
N LEU A 383 4.91 -6.29 14.20
CA LEU A 383 4.96 -7.37 13.21
C LEU A 383 3.57 -7.74 12.70
N LEU A 384 2.53 -7.53 13.51
CA LEU A 384 1.17 -7.97 13.19
C LEU A 384 0.68 -7.42 11.83
N PRO A 385 0.72 -6.11 11.53
CA PRO A 385 0.24 -5.62 10.24
C PRO A 385 1.01 -6.18 9.04
N LEU A 386 2.31 -6.43 9.20
CA LEU A 386 3.14 -7.03 8.15
C LEU A 386 2.72 -8.48 7.87
N HIS A 387 2.58 -9.29 8.92
CA HIS A 387 2.12 -10.67 8.81
C HIS A 387 0.70 -10.76 8.26
N MET A 388 -0.19 -9.85 8.67
CA MET A 388 -1.57 -9.78 8.18
C MET A 388 -1.63 -9.43 6.70
N SER A 389 -0.92 -8.39 6.29
CA SER A 389 -0.86 -7.98 4.88
C SER A 389 -0.31 -9.11 4.00
N ARG A 390 0.81 -9.72 4.39
CA ARG A 390 1.41 -10.82 3.64
C ARG A 390 0.52 -12.05 3.60
N GLY A 391 -0.03 -12.46 4.73
CA GLY A 391 -0.88 -13.64 4.83
C GLY A 391 -2.12 -13.49 3.95
N LEU A 392 -2.78 -12.34 3.98
CA LEU A 392 -3.93 -12.06 3.13
C LEU A 392 -3.59 -12.06 1.64
N GLN A 393 -2.47 -11.44 1.22
CA GLN A 393 -2.02 -11.50 -0.18
C GLN A 393 -1.72 -12.93 -0.65
N SER A 394 -1.12 -13.74 0.22
CA SER A 394 -0.83 -15.16 -0.05
C SER A 394 -2.13 -15.93 -0.28
N LEU A 395 -3.07 -15.82 0.67
CA LEU A 395 -4.38 -16.47 0.59
C LEU A 395 -5.19 -16.02 -0.63
N GLY A 396 -5.20 -14.72 -0.94
CA GLY A 396 -5.84 -14.14 -2.13
C GLY A 396 -5.20 -14.56 -3.47
N SER A 397 -4.05 -15.22 -3.43
CA SER A 397 -3.37 -15.76 -4.61
C SER A 397 -3.45 -17.28 -4.71
N THR A 398 -3.74 -17.98 -3.61
CA THR A 398 -3.75 -19.45 -3.54
C THR A 398 -5.14 -20.02 -3.25
N GLU A 399 -5.51 -20.09 -1.97
CA GLU A 399 -6.65 -20.84 -1.45
C GLU A 399 -7.97 -20.06 -1.51
N PHE A 400 -7.90 -18.74 -1.33
CA PHE A 400 -9.06 -17.85 -1.29
C PHE A 400 -8.95 -16.80 -2.40
N GLN A 401 -8.82 -17.23 -3.66
CA GLN A 401 -8.60 -16.33 -4.81
C GLN A 401 -9.62 -15.19 -4.90
N TRP A 402 -10.87 -15.41 -4.48
CA TRP A 402 -11.91 -14.39 -4.43
C TRP A 402 -11.57 -13.21 -3.49
N LEU A 403 -10.74 -13.40 -2.45
CA LEU A 403 -10.18 -12.30 -1.64
C LEU A 403 -9.19 -11.45 -2.44
N GLY A 404 -8.55 -12.05 -3.45
CA GLY A 404 -7.69 -11.39 -4.44
C GLY A 404 -8.41 -10.36 -5.29
N ASP A 405 -9.72 -10.53 -5.48
CA ASP A 405 -10.49 -9.91 -6.56
C ASP A 405 -11.68 -9.07 -6.06
N ILE A 406 -11.62 -8.58 -4.82
CA ILE A 406 -12.65 -7.70 -4.25
C ILE A 406 -12.71 -6.39 -5.05
N PRO A 407 -13.87 -6.02 -5.64
CA PRO A 407 -13.98 -4.80 -6.42
C PRO A 407 -13.72 -3.52 -5.58
N PRO A 408 -13.12 -2.46 -6.15
CA PRO A 408 -12.94 -1.18 -5.46
C PRO A 408 -14.22 -0.62 -4.82
N ASP A 409 -15.36 -0.70 -5.52
CA ASP A 409 -16.66 -0.24 -5.00
C ASP A 409 -17.11 -1.01 -3.76
N ALA A 410 -16.77 -2.30 -3.68
CA ALA A 410 -17.08 -3.13 -2.52
C ALA A 410 -16.24 -2.71 -1.30
N LEU A 411 -14.96 -2.36 -1.48
CA LEU A 411 -14.13 -1.81 -0.41
C LEU A 411 -14.68 -0.47 0.10
N ILE A 412 -15.09 0.41 -0.83
CA ILE A 412 -15.74 1.69 -0.51
C ILE A 412 -17.03 1.45 0.28
N GLU A 413 -17.85 0.46 -0.12
CA GLU A 413 -19.06 0.08 0.60
C GLU A 413 -18.75 -0.45 2.01
N MET A 414 -17.78 -1.34 2.16
CA MET A 414 -17.35 -1.89 3.45
C MET A 414 -16.85 -0.79 4.39
N ARG A 415 -16.07 0.17 3.88
CA ARG A 415 -15.59 1.33 4.63
C ARG A 415 -16.75 2.20 5.11
N ARG A 416 -17.72 2.48 4.22
CA ARG A 416 -18.93 3.25 4.54
C ARG A 416 -19.79 2.58 5.61
N GLN A 417 -19.83 1.25 5.64
CA GLN A 417 -20.58 0.47 6.63
C GLN A 417 -19.84 0.25 7.95
N GLY A 418 -18.59 0.70 8.07
CA GLY A 418 -17.77 0.47 9.27
C GLY A 418 -17.41 -1.01 9.48
N ALA A 419 -17.39 -1.80 8.40
CA ALA A 419 -17.24 -3.25 8.48
C ALA A 419 -15.81 -3.72 8.77
N LEU A 420 -14.81 -2.89 8.47
CA LEU A 420 -13.40 -3.29 8.48
C LEU A 420 -12.88 -3.62 9.87
N ASP A 421 -13.35 -2.98 10.94
CA ASP A 421 -12.84 -3.24 12.29
C ASP A 421 -13.19 -4.65 12.78
N GLU A 422 -14.41 -5.12 12.52
CA GLU A 422 -14.82 -6.49 12.84
C GLU A 422 -14.10 -7.52 11.96
N ILE A 423 -13.94 -7.22 10.66
CA ILE A 423 -13.16 -8.05 9.73
C ILE A 423 -11.73 -8.18 10.24
N ARG A 424 -11.10 -7.07 10.60
CA ARG A 424 -9.72 -7.01 11.11
C ARG A 424 -9.57 -7.85 12.36
N ALA A 425 -10.43 -7.63 13.36
CA ALA A 425 -10.39 -8.35 14.64
C ALA A 425 -10.57 -9.87 14.44
N THR A 426 -11.45 -10.25 13.52
CA THR A 426 -11.67 -11.66 13.18
C THR A 426 -10.43 -12.28 12.53
N LEU A 427 -9.89 -11.63 11.51
CA LEU A 427 -8.76 -12.16 10.73
C LEU A 427 -7.46 -12.20 11.54
N SER A 428 -7.22 -11.22 12.42
CA SER A 428 -5.96 -11.13 13.17
C SER A 428 -5.89 -11.97 14.43
N SER A 429 -6.98 -12.67 14.80
CA SER A 429 -7.05 -13.46 16.02
C SER A 429 -5.95 -14.52 16.08
N GLY A 430 -5.09 -14.47 17.09
CA GLY A 430 -3.99 -15.43 17.29
C GLY A 430 -2.78 -15.26 16.38
N VAL A 431 -2.74 -14.24 15.52
CA VAL A 431 -1.64 -14.03 14.56
C VAL A 431 -0.43 -13.36 15.22
N GLU A 432 -0.68 -12.45 16.17
CA GLU A 432 0.38 -11.68 16.83
C GLU A 432 1.32 -12.59 17.65
N GLU A 433 0.75 -13.60 18.31
CA GLU A 433 1.48 -14.59 19.08
C GLU A 433 2.42 -15.41 18.19
N ILE A 434 1.98 -15.76 16.97
CA ILE A 434 2.79 -16.49 16.00
C ILE A 434 3.93 -15.58 15.48
N ALA A 435 3.60 -14.34 15.12
CA ALA A 435 4.54 -13.37 14.60
C ALA A 435 5.67 -13.06 15.60
N LYS A 436 5.35 -12.95 16.90
CA LYS A 436 6.35 -12.71 17.96
C LYS A 436 7.33 -13.87 18.15
N VAL A 437 6.92 -15.11 17.89
CA VAL A 437 7.77 -16.29 18.09
C VAL A 437 8.76 -16.47 16.94
N LYS A 438 8.35 -16.23 15.69
CA LYS A 438 9.20 -16.28 14.50
C LYS A 438 8.79 -15.20 13.48
N PRO A 439 9.37 -13.99 13.57
CA PRO A 439 9.03 -12.84 12.71
C PRO A 439 9.20 -13.07 11.21
N GLU A 440 10.06 -14.01 10.82
CA GLU A 440 10.32 -14.39 9.43
C GLU A 440 9.34 -15.43 8.87
N ASN A 441 8.50 -16.04 9.73
CA ASN A 441 7.64 -17.15 9.36
C ASN A 441 6.22 -16.72 8.95
N PHE A 442 6.10 -16.19 7.73
CA PHE A 442 4.83 -15.73 7.17
C PHE A 442 3.84 -16.85 6.83
N PHE A 443 4.32 -18.07 6.58
CA PHE A 443 3.47 -19.21 6.21
C PHE A 443 2.52 -19.57 7.33
N ARG A 444 3.02 -19.71 8.57
CA ARG A 444 2.17 -20.04 9.72
C ARG A 444 1.13 -18.97 10.04
N THR A 445 1.47 -17.70 9.83
CA THR A 445 0.49 -16.62 9.99
C THR A 445 -0.56 -16.64 8.89
N ALA A 446 -0.19 -17.00 7.65
CA ALA A 446 -1.16 -17.16 6.56
C ALA A 446 -2.14 -18.30 6.85
N ASP A 447 -1.65 -19.46 7.30
CA ASP A 447 -2.50 -20.60 7.70
C ASP A 447 -3.49 -20.17 8.78
N LYS A 448 -3.02 -19.44 9.80
CA LYS A 448 -3.89 -18.97 10.88
C LYS A 448 -4.98 -18.00 10.41
N ILE A 449 -4.65 -17.10 9.48
CA ILE A 449 -5.63 -16.20 8.87
C ILE A 449 -6.66 -17.00 8.07
N GLY A 450 -6.23 -18.04 7.35
CA GLY A 450 -7.09 -18.97 6.63
C GLY A 450 -8.09 -19.65 7.57
N GLU A 451 -7.61 -20.24 8.67
CA GLU A 451 -8.46 -20.85 9.70
C GLU A 451 -9.51 -19.85 10.25
N ASN A 452 -9.09 -18.62 10.57
CA ASN A 452 -9.98 -17.59 11.09
C ASN A 452 -11.07 -17.22 10.08
N LEU A 453 -10.72 -17.14 8.80
CA LEU A 453 -11.67 -16.87 7.72
C LEU A 453 -12.66 -18.03 7.55
N GLU A 454 -12.19 -19.28 7.51
CA GLU A 454 -13.04 -20.45 7.41
C GLU A 454 -14.03 -20.54 8.57
N GLU A 455 -13.55 -20.34 9.80
CA GLU A 455 -14.39 -20.34 11.00
C GLU A 455 -15.46 -19.24 10.94
N ALA A 456 -15.08 -18.02 10.53
CA ALA A 456 -16.00 -16.90 10.39
C ALA A 456 -17.07 -17.17 9.31
N PHE A 457 -16.67 -17.76 8.19
CA PHE A 457 -17.58 -18.13 7.11
C PHE A 457 -18.50 -19.28 7.51
N ALA A 458 -18.00 -20.30 8.23
CA ALA A 458 -18.81 -21.39 8.77
C ALA A 458 -19.87 -20.86 9.74
N LYS A 459 -19.48 -20.00 10.68
CA LYS A 459 -20.41 -19.31 11.60
C LYS A 459 -21.46 -18.47 10.85
N HIS A 460 -21.06 -17.77 9.80
CA HIS A 460 -22.00 -17.01 8.96
C HIS A 460 -22.99 -17.93 8.24
N GLN A 461 -22.51 -19.05 7.69
CA GLN A 461 -23.34 -20.04 7.02
C GLN A 461 -24.30 -20.75 7.99
N GLU A 462 -23.88 -21.03 9.22
CA GLU A 462 -24.74 -21.55 10.29
C GLU A 462 -25.89 -20.59 10.59
N LYS A 463 -25.62 -19.28 10.73
CA LYS A 463 -26.68 -18.26 10.91
C LYS A 463 -27.67 -18.26 9.75
N ILE A 464 -27.19 -18.40 8.51
CA ILE A 464 -28.08 -18.53 7.33
C ILE A 464 -28.89 -19.83 7.41
N GLN A 465 -28.28 -20.95 7.81
CA GLN A 465 -28.97 -22.23 7.94
C GLN A 465 -30.02 -22.21 9.06
N GLU A 466 -29.74 -21.55 10.19
CA GLU A 466 -30.70 -21.34 11.28
C GLU A 466 -31.93 -20.58 10.76
N LEU A 467 -31.72 -19.50 10.00
CA LEU A 467 -32.83 -18.79 9.33
C LEU A 467 -33.61 -19.71 8.39
N ARG A 468 -32.94 -20.54 7.58
CA ARG A 468 -33.61 -21.49 6.68
C ARG A 468 -34.41 -22.56 7.44
N LYS A 469 -33.86 -23.09 8.54
CA LYS A 469 -34.53 -24.09 9.39
C LYS A 469 -35.84 -23.59 9.98
N LYS A 470 -36.02 -22.26 10.07
CA LYS A 470 -37.31 -21.70 10.47
C LYS A 470 -38.45 -22.09 9.50
N LYS A 471 -38.15 -22.50 8.23
CA LYS A 471 -39.09 -23.01 7.19
C LYS A 471 -40.27 -22.09 6.88
N TRP A 472 -40.00 -20.82 6.58
CA TRP A 472 -41.06 -19.83 6.41
C TRP A 472 -41.60 -19.83 4.99
N THR A 473 -42.89 -20.07 4.85
CA THR A 473 -43.61 -19.99 3.58
C THR A 473 -44.43 -18.72 3.54
N PHE A 474 -44.31 -17.94 2.46
CA PHE A 474 -45.18 -16.81 2.16
C PHE A 474 -45.73 -16.99 0.75
N LEU A 475 -47.06 -17.01 0.62
CA LEU A 475 -47.76 -17.29 -0.65
C LEU A 475 -47.26 -18.57 -1.35
N GLY A 476 -47.02 -19.64 -0.57
CA GLY A 476 -46.57 -20.93 -1.11
C GLY A 476 -45.11 -20.98 -1.58
N LYS A 477 -44.33 -19.91 -1.38
CA LYS A 477 -42.89 -19.86 -1.68
C LYS A 477 -42.06 -19.86 -0.39
N ASP A 478 -40.98 -20.63 -0.38
CA ASP A 478 -40.02 -20.67 0.73
C ASP A 478 -39.17 -19.38 0.73
N ILE A 479 -39.28 -18.59 1.79
CA ILE A 479 -38.48 -17.37 1.98
C ILE A 479 -36.98 -17.72 2.10
N GLY A 480 -36.67 -18.94 2.54
CA GLY A 480 -35.31 -19.45 2.66
C GLY A 480 -34.52 -19.48 1.34
N THR A 481 -35.21 -19.57 0.20
CA THR A 481 -34.60 -19.55 -1.13
C THR A 481 -34.13 -18.15 -1.55
N TRP A 482 -34.68 -17.08 -0.97
CA TRP A 482 -34.32 -15.69 -1.26
C TRP A 482 -33.12 -15.18 -0.44
N LEU A 483 -32.78 -15.86 0.66
CA LEU A 483 -31.61 -15.55 1.49
C LEU A 483 -30.28 -15.80 0.77
N VAL A 484 -30.27 -16.64 -0.26
CA VAL A 484 -29.06 -17.20 -0.90
C VAL A 484 -28.50 -16.30 -1.99
N VAL A 485 -29.32 -15.45 -2.61
CA VAL A 485 -28.98 -14.88 -3.92
C VAL A 485 -28.20 -13.56 -3.82
N GLY A 486 -28.03 -12.96 -2.63
CA GLY A 486 -27.32 -11.68 -2.51
C GLY A 486 -27.94 -10.53 -3.33
N SER A 487 -29.12 -10.73 -3.91
CA SER A 487 -29.78 -9.81 -4.84
C SER A 487 -30.64 -8.80 -4.09
N ILE A 488 -30.32 -7.52 -4.27
CA ILE A 488 -31.05 -6.34 -3.80
C ILE A 488 -32.53 -6.32 -4.29
N GLU A 489 -32.89 -7.14 -5.28
CA GLU A 489 -34.21 -7.21 -5.94
C GLU A 489 -35.40 -7.54 -5.01
N VAL A 490 -35.16 -8.19 -3.86
CA VAL A 490 -36.23 -8.65 -2.96
C VAL A 490 -36.98 -7.48 -2.31
N GLY A 491 -36.34 -6.32 -2.15
CA GLY A 491 -36.99 -5.11 -1.61
C GLY A 491 -38.05 -4.53 -2.54
N ALA A 492 -37.79 -4.53 -3.85
CA ALA A 492 -38.67 -3.96 -4.87
C ALA A 492 -39.96 -4.79 -5.06
N ALA A 493 -39.88 -6.11 -4.91
CA ALA A 493 -41.04 -7.00 -5.00
C ALA A 493 -42.07 -6.76 -3.88
N PHE A 494 -41.65 -6.24 -2.72
CA PHE A 494 -42.54 -6.01 -1.57
C PHE A 494 -43.01 -4.56 -1.42
N SER A 495 -42.25 -3.57 -1.87
CA SER A 495 -42.68 -2.17 -1.89
C SER A 495 -43.62 -1.83 -3.05
N GLY A 496 -43.69 -2.68 -4.09
CA GLY A 496 -44.46 -2.43 -5.31
C GLY A 496 -45.75 -3.23 -5.51
N LEU A 497 -46.15 -4.14 -4.61
CA LEU A 497 -47.35 -4.98 -4.83
C LEU A 497 -48.57 -4.52 -4.00
N PRO A 498 -49.69 -4.14 -4.65
CA PRO A 498 -51.01 -3.98 -4.01
C PRO A 498 -51.66 -5.33 -3.61
N VAL A 499 -50.92 -6.44 -3.67
CA VAL A 499 -51.43 -7.82 -3.56
C VAL A 499 -51.74 -8.23 -2.11
N VAL A 500 -51.18 -7.53 -1.11
CA VAL A 500 -51.54 -7.78 0.31
C VAL A 500 -53.02 -7.45 0.57
N GLY A 501 -53.61 -6.52 -0.19
CA GLY A 501 -55.05 -6.23 -0.12
C GLY A 501 -55.93 -7.30 -0.75
N ALA A 502 -55.45 -8.01 -1.77
CA ALA A 502 -56.22 -9.04 -2.47
C ALA A 502 -56.23 -10.40 -1.74
N ALA A 503 -55.14 -10.77 -1.07
CA ALA A 503 -55.07 -12.01 -0.30
C ALA A 503 -55.92 -11.97 0.99
N ALA A 504 -56.13 -10.79 1.57
CA ALA A 504 -56.98 -10.61 2.75
C ALA A 504 -58.47 -10.87 2.45
N PHE A 505 -58.92 -10.69 1.20
CA PHE A 505 -60.32 -10.87 0.81
C PHE A 505 -60.69 -12.34 0.54
N ALA A 506 -59.71 -13.19 0.22
CA ALA A 506 -59.94 -14.61 -0.05
C ALA A 506 -59.87 -15.51 1.21
N ALA A 507 -59.26 -15.01 2.29
CA ALA A 507 -58.99 -15.81 3.50
C ALA A 507 -60.09 -15.71 4.58
N ASP A 508 -61.06 -14.81 4.43
CA ASP A 508 -62.17 -14.62 5.39
C ASP A 508 -63.21 -15.78 5.35
N GLN A 509 -63.03 -16.76 4.45
CA GLN A 509 -63.92 -17.93 4.31
C GLN A 509 -63.37 -19.23 4.92
N LEU A 510 -62.21 -19.21 5.57
CA LEU A 510 -61.64 -20.41 6.21
C LEU A 510 -61.50 -20.19 7.72
N LEU A 511 -62.44 -20.76 8.46
CA LEU A 511 -62.40 -20.90 9.91
C LEU A 511 -61.13 -21.68 10.32
N ASP A 512 -60.45 -21.16 11.34
CA ASP A 512 -59.27 -21.73 12.03
C ASP A 512 -57.87 -21.55 11.41
N ALA A 513 -57.62 -20.47 10.66
CA ALA A 513 -56.25 -20.08 10.32
C ALA A 513 -55.57 -19.24 11.44
N PRO A 514 -54.34 -19.56 11.89
CA PRO A 514 -53.63 -18.77 12.88
C PRO A 514 -53.45 -17.33 12.37
N LYS A 515 -53.90 -16.36 13.18
CA LYS A 515 -53.87 -14.90 13.00
C LYS A 515 -53.09 -14.42 11.76
N LEU A 516 -53.75 -14.40 10.60
CA LEU A 516 -53.22 -13.83 9.34
C LEU A 516 -52.75 -12.37 9.49
N LYS A 517 -53.28 -11.65 10.49
CA LYS A 517 -52.87 -10.29 10.86
C LYS A 517 -51.41 -10.19 11.32
N ASP A 518 -50.81 -11.27 11.81
CA ASP A 518 -49.42 -11.29 12.31
C ASP A 518 -48.39 -11.68 11.23
N LEU A 519 -48.85 -12.22 10.08
CA LEU A 519 -47.97 -12.66 8.98
C LEU A 519 -47.17 -11.51 8.34
N PRO A 520 -47.74 -10.32 8.07
CA PRO A 520 -46.96 -9.20 7.51
C PRO A 520 -45.89 -8.70 8.48
N GLY A 521 -46.18 -8.68 9.79
CA GLY A 521 -45.23 -8.26 10.83
C GLY A 521 -44.06 -9.24 10.96
N LYS A 522 -44.35 -10.55 10.96
CA LYS A 522 -43.33 -11.61 10.98
C LYS A 522 -42.50 -11.63 9.69
N ALA A 523 -43.14 -11.56 8.51
CA ALA A 523 -42.41 -11.49 7.25
C ALA A 523 -41.44 -10.30 7.23
N LYS A 524 -41.90 -9.10 7.65
CA LYS A 524 -41.04 -7.92 7.81
C LYS A 524 -39.88 -8.17 8.78
N SER A 525 -40.09 -8.85 9.90
CA SER A 525 -39.01 -9.12 10.86
C SER A 525 -37.96 -10.07 10.30
N VAL A 526 -38.35 -11.10 9.54
CA VAL A 526 -37.38 -12.01 8.92
C VAL A 526 -36.67 -11.37 7.74
N PHE A 527 -37.34 -10.55 6.93
CA PHE A 527 -36.64 -9.76 5.92
C PHE A 527 -35.66 -8.76 6.54
N LYS A 528 -36.00 -8.19 7.70
CA LYS A 528 -35.09 -7.35 8.46
C LYS A 528 -33.89 -8.15 8.97
N GLU A 529 -34.12 -9.29 9.63
CA GLU A 529 -33.06 -10.19 10.13
C GLU A 529 -32.14 -10.70 9.01
N ALA A 530 -32.72 -11.05 7.86
CA ALA A 530 -32.01 -11.40 6.63
C ALA A 530 -31.12 -10.28 6.10
N LYS A 531 -31.70 -9.08 5.99
CA LYS A 531 -31.00 -7.88 5.51
C LYS A 531 -29.90 -7.46 6.49
N ASP A 532 -30.14 -7.63 7.78
CA ASP A 532 -29.17 -7.33 8.84
C ASP A 532 -28.00 -8.33 8.77
N ILE A 533 -28.26 -9.63 8.58
CA ILE A 533 -27.20 -10.65 8.38
C ILE A 533 -26.38 -10.37 7.12
N GLN A 534 -27.00 -10.02 6.00
CA GLN A 534 -26.26 -9.69 4.78
C GLN A 534 -25.47 -8.38 4.86
N LYS A 535 -25.83 -7.48 5.78
CA LYS A 535 -25.10 -6.25 6.08
C LYS A 535 -24.02 -6.42 7.14
N THR A 536 -23.94 -7.59 7.78
CA THR A 536 -22.80 -7.88 8.67
C THR A 536 -21.51 -7.82 7.86
N PRO A 537 -20.36 -7.53 8.50
CA PRO A 537 -19.08 -7.47 7.81
C PRO A 537 -18.73 -8.76 7.07
N MET A 538 -19.00 -9.92 7.68
CA MET A 538 -18.88 -11.22 7.01
C MET A 538 -19.91 -11.41 5.89
N GLY A 539 -21.13 -10.89 6.04
CA GLY A 539 -22.14 -10.92 4.97
C GLY A 539 -21.74 -10.11 3.74
N LEU A 540 -21.09 -8.95 3.94
CA LEU A 540 -20.52 -8.15 2.86
C LEU A 540 -19.40 -8.91 2.14
N LEU A 541 -18.45 -9.51 2.87
CA LEU A 541 -17.39 -10.35 2.28
C LEU A 541 -17.98 -11.58 1.55
N PHE A 542 -18.96 -12.25 2.17
CA PHE A 542 -19.58 -13.46 1.64
C PHE A 542 -20.25 -13.23 0.28
N ARG A 543 -20.81 -12.04 0.02
CA ARG A 543 -21.39 -11.69 -1.29
C ARG A 543 -20.38 -11.71 -2.44
N HIS A 544 -19.09 -11.55 -2.13
CA HIS A 544 -18.02 -11.54 -3.11
C HIS A 544 -17.28 -12.87 -3.23
N LYS A 545 -17.63 -13.87 -2.39
CA LYS A 545 -17.21 -15.25 -2.57
C LYS A 545 -18.04 -15.87 -3.70
N LYS A 546 -17.45 -15.96 -4.90
CA LYS A 546 -18.05 -16.64 -6.07
C LYS A 546 -17.55 -18.07 -6.18
#